data_AF-A0A8T0DDF9-F1
#
_entry.id   AF-A0A8T0DDF9-F1
#
_cell.length_a   1.000
_cell.length_b   1.000
_cell.length_c   1.000
_cell.angle_alpha   90.00
_cell.angle_beta   90.00
_cell.angle_gamma   90.00
#
_symmetry.space_group_name_H-M   'P 1'
#
loop_
_entity.id
_entity.type
_entity.pdbx_description
1 polymer ?
#
loop_
_entity_poly.entity_id
_entity_poly.type
_entity_poly.pdbx_seq_one_letter_code
_entity_poly.pdbx_strand_id
1 'polypeptide(L)'
;AFVFFCYYCQLCCIAKKYKECLCLPLILPASELFFGTQHRARQRIRSTILKDCCQVMWCPWCYVCRLSRDMKYTELRNGTLD
;
A
#
# COMPACT_ATOMS: atom_id res chain seq x y z
N ALA A 1 -7.12 15.96 12.54
CA ALA A 1 -7.88 14.73 12.91
C ALA A 1 -8.44 13.98 11.70
N PHE A 2 -9.14 14.64 10.77
CA PHE A 2 -9.80 13.97 9.62
C PHE A 2 -8.83 13.21 8.68
N VAL A 3 -7.63 13.77 8.45
CA VAL A 3 -6.63 13.18 7.55
C VAL A 3 -6.13 11.82 8.06
N PHE A 4 -5.84 11.71 9.36
CA PHE A 4 -5.41 10.45 9.98
C PHE A 4 -6.45 9.34 9.83
N PHE A 5 -7.72 9.67 10.01
CA PHE A 5 -8.80 8.69 9.84
C PHE A 5 -8.88 8.20 8.39
N CYS A 6 -8.79 9.10 7.41
CA CYS A 6 -8.78 8.73 5.99
C CYS A 6 -7.63 7.79 5.62
N TYR A 7 -6.46 7.93 6.25
CA TYR A 7 -5.29 7.09 5.98
C TYR A 7 -5.40 5.69 6.55
N TYR A 8 -5.79 5.57 7.81
CA TYR A 8 -6.06 4.25 8.39
C TYR A 8 -7.17 3.55 7.62
N CYS A 9 -8.23 4.25 7.23
CA CYS A 9 -9.27 3.68 6.36
C CYS A 9 -8.72 3.22 5.00
N GLN A 10 -7.87 4.02 4.35
CA GLN A 10 -7.23 3.59 3.09
C GLN A 10 -6.38 2.34 3.29
N LEU A 11 -5.53 2.29 4.33
CA LEU A 11 -4.72 1.10 4.63
C LEU A 11 -5.59 -0.13 4.93
N CYS A 12 -6.70 0.01 5.66
CA CYS A 12 -7.65 -1.07 5.89
C CYS A 12 -8.30 -1.56 4.59
N CYS A 13 -8.66 -0.65 3.67
CA CYS A 13 -9.16 -1.03 2.35
C CYS A 13 -8.12 -1.82 1.55
N ILE A 14 -6.85 -1.42 1.63
CA ILE A 14 -5.73 -2.12 0.98
C ILE A 14 -5.54 -3.52 1.59
N ALA A 15 -5.52 -3.63 2.92
CA ALA A 15 -5.43 -4.90 3.62
C ALA A 15 -6.56 -5.86 3.23
N LYS A 16 -7.80 -5.34 3.14
CA LYS A 16 -8.97 -6.11 2.70
C LYS A 16 -8.83 -6.60 1.26
N LYS A 17 -8.27 -5.77 0.35
CA LYS A 17 -8.02 -6.15 -1.04
C LYS A 17 -6.97 -7.26 -1.18
N TYR A 18 -5.93 -7.22 -0.35
CA TYR A 18 -4.91 -8.27 -0.27
C TYR A 18 -5.35 -9.52 0.50
N LYS A 19 -6.56 -9.53 1.08
CA LYS A 19 -7.06 -10.57 2.00
C LYS A 19 -6.17 -10.78 3.22
N GLU A 20 -5.45 -9.74 3.64
CA GLU A 20 -4.61 -9.73 4.84
C GLU A 20 -5.41 -9.29 6.07
N CYS A 21 -4.86 -9.52 7.27
CA CYS A 21 -5.52 -9.15 8.51
C CYS A 21 -5.67 -7.61 8.62
N LEU A 22 -6.88 -7.12 8.91
CA LEU A 22 -7.15 -5.67 9.06
C LEU A 22 -6.32 -5.00 10.17
N CYS A 23 -5.74 -5.78 11.09
CA CYS A 23 -4.92 -5.28 12.19
C CYS A 23 -3.46 -5.02 11.79
N LEU A 24 -2.99 -5.47 10.61
CA LEU A 24 -1.62 -5.21 10.15
C LEU A 24 -1.21 -3.73 10.23
N PRO A 25 -2.03 -2.75 9.78
CA PRO A 25 -1.69 -1.33 9.89
C PRO A 25 -1.65 -0.79 11.31
N LEU A 26 -2.21 -1.50 12.29
CA LEU A 26 -2.15 -1.12 13.70
C LEU A 26 -0.92 -1.70 14.41
N ILE A 27 -0.47 -2.88 13.98
CA ILE A 27 0.62 -3.64 14.60
C ILE A 27 1.97 -3.27 13.99
N LEU A 28 2.03 -3.03 12.67
CA LEU A 28 3.25 -2.67 11.98
C LEU A 28 3.29 -1.17 11.65
N PRO A 29 4.20 -0.39 12.29
CA PRO A 29 4.37 1.03 12.02
C PRO A 29 4.91 1.34 10.60
N ALA A 30 5.18 0.32 9.78
CA ALA A 30 5.61 0.42 8.38
C ALA A 30 4.75 -0.44 7.44
N SER A 31 3.49 -0.65 7.78
CA SER A 31 2.54 -1.49 7.00
C SER A 31 2.40 -1.05 5.53
N GLU A 32 2.53 0.24 5.25
CA GLU A 32 2.54 0.78 3.88
C GLU A 32 3.68 0.21 3.02
N LEU A 33 4.90 0.11 3.55
CA LEU A 33 6.05 -0.49 2.87
C LEU A 33 5.81 -1.98 2.65
N PHE A 34 5.21 -2.66 3.63
CA PHE A 34 4.83 -4.06 3.49
C PHE A 34 3.85 -4.26 2.32
N PHE A 35 2.75 -3.52 2.26
CA PHE A 35 1.79 -3.64 1.14
C PHE A 35 2.42 -3.25 -0.20
N GLY A 36 3.27 -2.23 -0.23
CA GLY A 36 3.96 -1.83 -1.45
C GLY A 36 4.96 -2.87 -1.95
N THR A 37 5.74 -3.47 -1.05
CA THR A 37 6.66 -4.56 -1.41
C THR A 37 5.90 -5.81 -1.86
N GLN A 38 4.81 -6.16 -1.19
CA GLN A 38 3.92 -7.26 -1.58
C GLN A 38 3.31 -7.03 -2.98
N HIS A 39 2.76 -5.84 -3.24
CA HIS A 39 2.23 -5.43 -4.56
C HIS A 39 3.28 -5.60 -5.66
N ARG A 40 4.49 -5.08 -5.42
CA ARG A 40 5.59 -5.16 -6.40
C ARG A 40 6.10 -6.58 -6.58
N ALA A 41 6.14 -7.39 -5.52
CA ALA A 41 6.52 -8.79 -5.60
C ALA A 41 5.57 -9.58 -6.50
N ARG A 42 4.25 -9.37 -6.35
CA ARG A 42 3.22 -9.98 -7.22
C ARG A 42 3.33 -9.52 -8.67
N GLN A 43 3.56 -8.23 -8.89
CA GLN A 43 3.68 -7.67 -10.25
C GLN A 43 5.04 -7.80 -10.90
N ARG A 44 6.03 -8.42 -10.24
CA ARG A 44 7.42 -8.51 -10.70
C ARG A 44 8.01 -7.15 -11.11
N ILE A 45 7.59 -6.06 -10.46
CA ILE A 45 8.11 -4.72 -10.74
C ILE A 45 9.45 -4.59 -10.01
N ARG A 46 10.55 -4.75 -10.77
CA ARG A 46 11.92 -4.67 -10.28
C ARG A 46 12.34 -3.21 -10.11
N SER A 47 11.94 -2.59 -9.00
CA SER A 47 12.37 -1.24 -8.62
C SER A 47 13.06 -1.26 -7.27
N THR A 48 13.89 -0.26 -6.99
CA THR A 48 14.71 -0.21 -5.77
C THR A 48 13.84 0.11 -4.54
N ILE A 49 13.74 -0.83 -3.59
CA ILE A 49 13.01 -0.70 -2.31
C ILE A 49 13.45 0.56 -1.54
N LEU A 50 14.72 0.96 -1.72
CA LEU A 50 15.30 2.15 -1.09
C LEU A 50 14.55 3.46 -1.42
N LYS A 51 14.05 3.61 -2.65
CA LYS A 51 13.25 4.78 -3.04
C LYS A 51 11.90 4.79 -2.32
N ASP A 52 11.29 3.61 -2.16
CA ASP A 52 10.03 3.47 -1.45
C ASP A 52 10.22 3.78 0.05
N CYS A 53 11.30 3.30 0.68
CA CYS A 53 11.67 3.69 2.06
C CYS A 53 11.87 5.19 2.22
N CYS A 54 12.63 5.84 1.34
CA CYS A 54 12.79 7.30 1.39
C CYS A 54 11.45 8.00 1.19
N GLN A 55 10.61 7.54 0.27
CA GLN A 55 9.31 8.18 0.03
C GLN A 55 8.36 8.04 1.22
N VAL A 56 8.37 6.89 1.91
CA VAL A 56 7.60 6.67 3.14
C VAL A 56 8.12 7.50 4.30
N MET A 57 9.44 7.64 4.43
CA MET A 57 10.05 8.49 5.45
C MET A 57 9.70 9.97 5.28
N TRP A 58 9.62 10.45 4.03
CA TRP A 58 9.33 11.85 3.73
C TRP A 58 7.82 12.15 3.67
N CYS A 59 7.02 11.27 3.07
CA CYS A 59 5.58 11.44 2.88
C CYS A 59 4.83 10.09 2.78
N PRO A 60 4.48 9.46 3.91
CA PRO A 60 3.80 8.16 3.93
C PRO A 60 2.40 8.21 3.29
N TRP A 61 1.67 9.30 3.53
CA TRP A 61 0.36 9.58 2.93
C TRP A 61 0.38 9.51 1.40
N CYS A 62 1.33 10.20 0.78
CA CYS A 62 1.47 10.23 -0.68
C CYS A 62 1.86 8.86 -1.24
N TYR A 63 2.64 8.09 -0.48
CA TYR A 63 2.99 6.73 -0.84
C TYR A 63 1.75 5.82 -0.86
N VAL A 64 0.92 5.86 0.19
CA VAL A 64 -0.34 5.10 0.25
C VAL A 64 -1.33 5.53 -0.84
N CYS A 65 -1.48 6.83 -1.10
CA CYS A 65 -2.32 7.32 -2.21
C CYS A 65 -1.83 6.79 -3.57
N ARG A 66 -0.51 6.83 -3.80
CA ARG A 66 0.10 6.30 -5.02
C ARG A 66 -0.14 4.79 -5.13
N LEU A 67 0.02 4.05 -4.05
CA LEU A 67 -0.18 2.60 -3.99
C LEU A 67 -1.64 2.24 -4.26
N SER A 68 -2.60 2.91 -3.62
CA SER A 68 -4.05 2.74 -3.83
C SER A 68 -4.43 2.95 -5.30
N ARG A 69 -3.86 3.98 -5.92
CA ARG A 69 -4.05 4.26 -7.35
C ARG A 69 -3.46 3.17 -8.24
N ASP A 70 -2.25 2.71 -7.94
CA ASP A 70 -1.55 1.65 -8.69
C ASP A 70 -2.32 0.31 -8.63
N MET A 71 -2.80 -0.06 -7.44
CA MET A 71 -3.70 -1.20 -7.28
C MET A 71 -4.97 -1.07 -8.11
N LYS A 72 -5.61 0.10 -8.13
CA LYS A 72 -6.79 0.32 -8.97
C LYS A 72 -6.47 0.16 -10.47
N TYR A 73 -5.34 0.69 -10.93
CA TYR A 73 -4.90 0.48 -12.31
C TYR A 73 -4.60 -0.99 -12.63
N THR A 74 -4.03 -1.71 -11.67
CA THR A 74 -3.73 -3.14 -11.82
C THR A 74 -5.01 -3.96 -11.88
N GLU A 75 -5.95 -3.70 -10.98
CA GLU A 75 -7.26 -4.34 -10.92
C GLU A 75 -8.03 -4.12 -12.24
N LEU A 76 -7.98 -2.91 -12.79
CA LEU A 76 -8.57 -2.61 -14.10
C LEU A 76 -7.86 -3.33 -15.26
N ARG A 77 -6.55 -3.54 -15.18
CA ARG A 77 -5.77 -4.16 -16.26
C ARG A 77 -5.86 -5.68 -16.25
N ASN A 78 -5.78 -6.30 -15.07
CA ASN A 78 -5.67 -7.74 -14.91
C ASN A 78 -6.97 -8.39 -14.41
N GLY A 79 -7.97 -7.60 -14.00
CA GLY A 79 -9.23 -8.09 -13.41
C GLY A 79 -9.11 -8.57 -11.96
N THR A 80 -7.89 -8.89 -11.50
CA THR A 80 -7.58 -9.34 -10.14
C THR A 80 -6.28 -8.74 -9.63
N LEU A 81 -6.11 -8.73 -8.30
CA LEU A 81 -4.91 -8.27 -7.56
C LEU A 81 -3.98 -9.43 -7.15
N ASP A 82 -4.24 -10.64 -7.68
CA ASP A 82 -3.50 -11.87 -7.32
C ASP A 82 -2.23 -12.06 -8.15
#